data_AF-W8S4J5-F1
#
_entry.id   AF-W8S4J5-F1
#
_cell.length_a   1.000
_cell.length_b   1.000
_cell.length_c   1.000
_cell.angle_alpha   90.00
_cell.angle_beta   90.00
_cell.angle_gamma   90.00
#
_symmetry.space_group_name_H-M   'P 1'
#
loop_
_entity.id
_entity.type
_entity.pdbx_description
1 polymer ?
#
loop_
_entity_poly.entity_id
_entity_poly.type
_entity_poly.pdbx_seq_one_letter_code
_entity_poly.pdbx_strand_id
1 'polypeptide(L)'
;MSAPDTDLDKQAKRHRGPIWGITFGLVCVALLALAAFVWPGLPLDQQAAPDGAPTETSDGDAVSGGPSIVIDSEADAATGETQ
;
A
#
# COMPACT_ATOMS: atom_id res chain seq x y z
N MET A 1 -3.00 -22.33 35.00
CA MET A 1 -1.52 -22.19 34.90
C MET A 1 -1.24 -20.72 34.64
N SER A 2 -0.31 -20.12 35.39
CA SER A 2 0.13 -18.74 35.15
C SER A 2 1.05 -18.70 33.92
N ALA A 3 0.97 -17.61 33.17
CA ALA A 3 1.82 -17.40 32.01
C ALA A 3 3.30 -17.34 32.45
N PRO A 4 4.24 -17.79 31.59
CA PRO A 4 5.66 -17.64 31.86
C PRO A 4 6.05 -16.16 32.02
N ASP A 5 6.76 -15.82 33.10
CA ASP A 5 7.33 -14.48 33.28
C ASP A 5 8.38 -14.21 32.20
N THR A 6 8.04 -13.31 31.28
CA THR A 6 8.94 -12.90 30.21
C THR A 6 9.66 -11.62 30.62
N ASP A 7 10.97 -11.74 30.82
CA ASP A 7 11.83 -10.59 31.09
C ASP A 7 11.99 -9.75 29.81
N LEU A 8 11.30 -8.61 29.78
CA LEU A 8 11.32 -7.67 28.66
C LEU A 8 12.68 -6.97 28.52
N ASP A 9 13.41 -6.74 29.61
CA ASP A 9 14.71 -6.06 29.58
C ASP A 9 15.77 -6.95 28.92
N LYS A 10 15.72 -8.25 29.21
CA LYS A 10 16.61 -9.23 28.57
C LYS A 10 16.34 -9.39 27.09
N GLN A 11 15.07 -9.33 26.69
CA GLN A 11 14.69 -9.32 25.27
C GLN A 11 15.18 -8.01 24.62
N ALA A 12 14.79 -6.86 25.18
CA ALA A 12 15.20 -5.52 24.75
C ALA A 12 16.67 -5.45 24.41
N LYS A 13 17.53 -5.89 25.33
CA LYS A 13 18.98 -5.85 25.20
C LYS A 13 19.51 -6.68 24.01
N ARG A 14 18.88 -7.81 23.70
CA ARG A 14 19.33 -8.72 22.63
C ARG A 14 18.94 -8.23 21.24
N HIS A 15 17.81 -7.53 21.11
CA HIS A 15 17.33 -7.02 19.82
C HIS A 15 17.69 -5.57 19.53
N ARG A 16 18.40 -4.86 20.44
CA ARG A 16 18.85 -3.49 20.16
C ARG A 16 19.69 -3.38 18.89
N GLY A 17 20.62 -4.32 18.67
CA GLY A 17 21.49 -4.31 17.48
C GLY A 17 20.70 -4.38 16.17
N PRO A 18 19.88 -5.44 15.96
CA PRO A 18 19.02 -5.55 14.77
C PRO A 18 18.07 -4.37 14.58
N ILE A 19 17.42 -3.88 15.64
CA ILE A 19 16.51 -2.72 15.56
C ILE A 19 17.28 -1.49 15.07
N TRP A 20 18.45 -1.23 15.63
CA TRP A 20 19.25 -0.07 15.24
C TRP A 20 19.71 -0.14 13.78
N GLY A 21 20.07 -1.34 13.31
CA GLY A 21 20.41 -1.58 11.90
C GLY A 21 19.23 -1.31 10.96
N ILE A 22 18.04 -1.81 11.29
CA ILE A 22 16.81 -1.55 10.51
C ILE A 22 16.48 -0.06 10.51
N THR A 23 16.50 0.59 11.68
CA THR A 23 16.23 2.03 11.79
C THR A 23 17.21 2.83 10.93
N PHE A 24 18.50 2.53 10.99
CA PHE A 24 19.50 3.20 10.16
C PHE A 24 19.25 2.97 8.67
N GLY A 25 18.96 1.74 8.26
CA GLY A 25 18.63 1.40 6.88
C GLY A 25 17.42 2.18 6.37
N LEU A 26 16.34 2.25 7.15
CA LEU A 26 15.15 3.02 6.81
C LEU A 26 15.44 4.53 6.67
N VAL A 27 16.23 5.09 7.58
CA VAL A 27 16.64 6.50 7.50
C VAL A 27 17.47 6.76 6.24
N CYS A 28 18.44 5.91 5.91
CA CYS A 28 19.21 6.04 4.68
C CYS A 28 18.34 5.98 3.42
N VAL A 29 17.42 5.01 3.35
CA VAL A 29 16.50 4.88 2.20
C VAL A 29 15.60 6.11 2.08
N ALA A 30 15.05 6.61 3.20
CA ALA A 30 14.22 7.81 3.21
C ALA A 30 15.01 9.04 2.72
N LEU A 31 16.26 9.21 3.16
CA LEU A 31 17.11 10.30 2.70
C LEU A 31 17.45 10.18 1.21
N LEU A 32 17.74 8.98 0.72
CA LEU A 32 17.98 8.75 -0.71
C LEU A 32 16.73 9.05 -1.56
N ALA A 33 15.55 8.66 -1.09
CA ALA A 33 14.30 8.98 -1.76
C ALA A 33 14.07 10.49 -1.82
N LEU A 34 14.25 11.21 -0.71
CA LEU A 34 14.16 12.67 -0.68
C LEU A 34 15.19 13.34 -1.60
N ALA A 35 16.42 12.82 -1.63
CA ALA A 35 17.45 13.32 -2.54
C ALA A 35 17.05 13.11 -4.01
N ALA A 36 16.45 11.97 -4.35
CA ALA A 36 15.96 11.71 -5.71
C ALA A 36 14.83 12.67 -6.13
N PHE A 37 13.94 13.06 -5.20
CA PHE A 37 12.87 14.03 -5.49
C PHE A 37 13.37 15.41 -5.89
N VAL A 38 14.50 15.85 -5.34
CA VAL A 38 15.07 17.18 -5.65
C VAL A 38 16.17 17.11 -6.71
N TRP A 39 16.52 15.93 -7.19
CA TRP A 39 17.60 15.73 -8.15
C TRP A 39 17.13 16.08 -9.58
N PRO A 40 17.67 17.14 -10.22
CA PRO A 40 17.18 17.60 -11.53
C PRO A 40 17.57 16.67 -12.69
N GLY A 41 18.47 15.72 -12.47
CA GLY A 41 18.90 14.75 -13.48
C GLY A 41 18.04 13.49 -13.58
N LEU A 42 16.90 13.41 -12.89
CA LEU A 42 15.97 12.29 -12.98
C LEU A 42 14.87 12.61 -14.01
N PRO A 43 14.82 11.95 -15.19
CA PRO A 43 13.83 12.21 -16.23
C PRO A 43 12.48 11.54 -15.90
N LEU A 44 11.77 12.11 -14.93
CA LEU A 44 10.49 11.60 -14.41
C LEU A 44 9.39 11.52 -15.50
N ASP A 45 9.42 12.45 -16.45
CA ASP A 45 8.51 12.56 -17.58
C ASP A 45 8.63 11.40 -18.59
N GLN A 46 9.78 10.73 -18.64
CA GLN A 46 10.03 9.61 -19.56
C GLN A 46 9.74 8.25 -18.92
N GLN A 47 9.40 8.23 -17.64
CA GLN A 47 9.07 7.00 -16.89
C GLN A 47 7.56 6.77 -16.75
N ALA A 48 6.73 7.66 -17.29
CA ALA A 48 5.28 7.46 -17.33
C ALA A 48 4.93 6.29 -18.27
N ALA A 49 3.92 5.51 -17.89
CA ALA A 49 3.32 4.55 -18.81
C ALA A 49 2.76 5.32 -20.03
N PRO A 50 2.80 4.73 -21.24
CA PRO A 50 2.17 5.34 -22.40
C PRO A 50 0.70 5.64 -22.11
N ASP A 51 0.24 6.85 -22.44
CA ASP A 51 -1.17 7.21 -22.32
C ASP A 51 -2.02 6.21 -23.12
N GLY A 52 -2.96 5.54 -22.45
CA GLY A 52 -3.82 4.52 -23.05
C GLY A 52 -3.23 3.12 -23.15
N ALA A 53 -2.12 2.82 -22.46
CA ALA A 53 -1.66 1.44 -22.30
C ALA A 53 -2.73 0.61 -21.54
N PRO A 54 -3.17 -0.55 -22.08
CA PRO A 54 -4.11 -1.41 -21.38
C PRO A 54 -3.49 -1.85 -20.05
N THR A 55 -4.13 -1.51 -18.95
CA THR A 55 -3.74 -2.02 -17.63
C THR A 55 -4.43 -3.36 -17.46
N GLU A 56 -3.66 -4.44 -17.39
CA GLU A 56 -4.18 -5.75 -17.01
C GLU A 56 -4.71 -5.67 -15.57
N THR A 57 -6.03 -5.52 -15.42
CA THR A 57 -6.70 -5.78 -14.14
C THR A 57 -6.90 -7.27 -14.08
N SER A 58 -6.18 -7.95 -13.17
CA SER A 58 -6.50 -9.34 -12.86
C SER A 58 -7.80 -9.37 -12.05
N ASP A 59 -8.93 -9.26 -12.75
CA ASP A 59 -10.28 -9.49 -12.22
C ASP A 59 -10.50 -10.99 -12.00
N GLY A 60 -9.62 -11.62 -11.23
CA GLY A 60 -9.46 -13.08 -11.18
C GLY A 60 -9.23 -13.69 -9.80
N ASP A 61 -9.40 -12.93 -8.72
CA ASP A 61 -9.53 -13.49 -7.37
C ASP A 61 -10.72 -12.88 -6.62
N ALA A 62 -11.88 -12.87 -7.27
CA ALA A 62 -13.13 -12.91 -6.52
C ALA A 62 -13.25 -14.32 -5.92
N VAL A 63 -12.99 -14.45 -4.61
CA VAL A 63 -13.30 -15.69 -3.88
C VAL A 63 -14.79 -16.00 -4.09
N SER A 64 -15.08 -16.99 -4.94
CA SER A 64 -16.42 -17.43 -5.35
C SER A 64 -17.17 -18.15 -4.21
N GLY A 65 -17.11 -17.65 -2.98
CA GLY A 65 -17.68 -18.31 -1.81
C GLY A 65 -18.03 -17.41 -0.62
N GLY A 66 -17.96 -16.08 -0.75
CA GLY A 66 -18.47 -15.15 0.28
C GLY A 66 -19.96 -14.85 0.08
N PRO A 67 -20.76 -14.65 1.14
CA PRO A 67 -22.19 -14.35 1.00
C PRO A 67 -22.39 -13.05 0.20
N SER A 68 -23.19 -13.15 -0.87
CA SER A 68 -23.60 -12.02 -1.70
C SER A 68 -24.38 -11.01 -0.86
N ILE A 69 -23.81 -9.82 -0.66
CA ILE A 69 -24.57 -8.65 -0.27
C ILE A 69 -25.04 -8.00 -1.57
N VAL A 70 -26.31 -8.24 -1.91
CA VAL A 70 -27.00 -7.54 -3.00
C VAL A 70 -27.37 -6.17 -2.44
N ILE A 71 -26.73 -5.11 -2.95
CA ILE A 71 -27.21 -3.74 -2.74
C ILE A 71 -28.06 -3.41 -3.98
N ASP A 72 -29.38 -3.55 -3.86
CA ASP A 72 -30.31 -3.01 -4.84
C ASP A 72 -30.25 -1.48 -4.77
N SER A 73 -29.72 -0.86 -5.83
CA SER A 73 -29.76 0.58 -6.03
C SER A 73 -30.87 0.91 -7.03
N GLU A 74 -32.12 0.81 -6.60
CA GLU A 74 -33.27 1.33 -7.33
C GLU A 74 -33.92 2.49 -6.56
N ALA A 75 -33.66 3.72 -7.02
CA ALA A 75 -34.60 4.86 -7.08
C ALA A 75 -33.82 6.20 -7.17
N ASP A 76 -33.74 6.81 -8.34
CA ASP A 76 -34.48 8.05 -8.58
C ASP A 76 -34.50 8.39 -10.08
N ALA A 77 -35.62 8.98 -10.49
CA ALA A 77 -36.26 8.82 -11.77
C ALA A 77 -35.58 9.52 -12.97
N ALA A 78 -35.67 8.84 -14.10
CA ALA A 78 -35.66 9.45 -15.41
C ALA A 78 -36.81 10.47 -15.53
N THR A 79 -36.53 11.61 -16.14
CA THR A 79 -37.51 12.32 -16.97
C THR A 79 -36.83 12.65 -18.29
N GLY A 80 -37.33 12.05 -19.38
CA GLY A 80 -37.25 12.64 -20.72
C GLY A 80 -37.90 14.03 -20.70
N GLU A 81 -37.86 14.84 -21.75
CA GLU A 81 -38.36 14.51 -23.07
C GLU A 81 -37.68 15.38 -24.14
N THR A 82 -37.54 14.77 -25.32
CA THR A 82 -37.24 15.38 -26.61
C THR A 82 -38.34 16.35 -27.08
N GLN A 83 -37.94 17.50 -27.64
CA GLN A 83 -38.63 18.13 -28.78
C GLN A 83 -37.59 18.78 -29.70
#